data_AF-A0A1R1AW42-F1
#
_entry.id   AF-A0A1R1AW42-F1
#
_cell.length_a   1.000
_cell.length_b   1.000
_cell.length_c   1.000
_cell.angle_alpha   90.00
_cell.angle_beta   90.00
_cell.angle_gamma   90.00
#
_symmetry.space_group_name_H-M   'P 1'
#
loop_
_entity.id
_entity.type
_entity.pdbx_description
1 polymer ?
#
loop_
_entity_poly.entity_id
_entity_poly.type
_entity_poly.pdbx_seq_one_letter_code
_entity_poly.pdbx_strand_id
1 'polypeptide(L)'
;MGRVRAVPQPDLVLISWSRNPLVTGSARRIVAARVIGDASPCRADLTPNTLLRTALACLLDHDVGFKIVFRQRTSNISGYLLLQRN
;
A
#
# COMPACT_ATOMS: atom_id res chain seq x y z
N MET A 1 -6.51 -37.66 12.65
CA MET A 1 -6.44 -36.39 11.89
C MET A 1 -6.44 -35.23 12.88
N GLY A 2 -5.32 -34.52 13.02
CA GLY A 2 -5.24 -33.35 13.90
C GLY A 2 -5.93 -32.15 13.26
N ARG A 3 -6.83 -31.48 14.00
CA ARG A 3 -7.42 -30.20 13.59
C ARG A 3 -6.33 -29.13 13.61
N VAL A 4 -5.79 -28.76 12.45
CA VAL A 4 -4.94 -27.58 12.31
C VAL A 4 -5.85 -26.35 12.44
N ARG A 5 -5.60 -25.50 13.44
CA ARG A 5 -6.24 -24.17 13.50
C ARG A 5 -5.61 -23.30 12.41
N ALA A 6 -6.39 -22.94 11.40
CA ALA A 6 -6.02 -21.88 10.48
C ALA A 6 -6.03 -20.56 11.27
N VAL A 7 -4.84 -20.01 11.53
CA VAL A 7 -4.72 -18.66 12.09
C VAL A 7 -5.05 -17.68 10.96
N PRO A 8 -6.01 -16.75 11.14
CA PRO A 8 -6.28 -15.72 10.15
C PRO A 8 -4.99 -14.97 9.83
N GLN A 9 -4.62 -14.93 8.55
CA GLN A 9 -3.50 -14.10 8.11
C GLN A 9 -4.00 -12.68 7.89
N PRO A 10 -3.24 -11.66 8.31
CA PRO A 10 -3.62 -10.28 8.08
C PRO A 10 -3.56 -9.94 6.59
N ASP A 11 -4.39 -8.99 6.18
CA ASP A 11 -4.30 -8.37 4.87
C ASP A 11 -3.09 -7.44 4.83
N LEU A 12 -2.26 -7.57 3.79
CA LEU A 12 -1.07 -6.75 3.61
C LEU A 12 -1.07 -6.07 2.25
N VAL A 13 -0.68 -4.79 2.23
CA VAL A 13 -0.48 -4.03 0.99
C VAL A 13 0.92 -3.42 1.00
N LEU A 14 1.78 -3.90 0.11
CA LEU A 14 3.10 -3.31 -0.14
C LEU A 14 3.02 -2.42 -1.36
N ILE A 15 3.34 -1.13 -1.19
CA ILE A 15 3.35 -0.13 -2.26
C ILE A 15 4.77 0.37 -2.47
N SER A 16 5.27 0.30 -3.70
CA SER A 16 6.44 1.03 -4.15
C SER A 16 6.01 2.30 -4.87
N TRP A 17 6.69 3.40 -4.60
CA TRP A 17 6.35 4.70 -5.19
C TRP A 17 7.60 5.44 -5.65
N SER A 18 7.40 6.29 -6.65
CA SER A 18 8.39 7.25 -7.11
C SER A 18 7.73 8.61 -7.39
N ARG A 19 8.53 9.64 -7.61
CA ARG A 19 8.08 10.93 -8.16
C ARG A 19 9.04 11.39 -9.25
N ASN A 20 8.61 12.28 -10.12
CA ASN A 20 9.45 12.82 -11.18
C ASN A 20 10.60 13.67 -10.59
N PRO A 21 11.88 13.30 -10.79
CA PRO A 21 13.01 14.04 -10.26
C PRO A 21 13.22 15.42 -10.90
N LEU A 22 12.74 15.62 -12.15
CA LEU A 22 12.97 16.85 -12.91
C LEU A 22 11.98 17.97 -12.56
N VAL A 23 10.89 17.63 -11.86
CA VAL A 23 9.84 18.58 -11.48
C VAL A 23 9.77 18.61 -9.95
N THR A 24 10.28 19.70 -9.37
CA THR A 24 10.21 19.94 -7.93
C THR A 24 8.76 19.90 -7.46
N GLY A 25 8.49 19.14 -6.40
CA GLY A 25 7.14 18.99 -5.85
C GLY A 25 6.22 18.07 -6.64
N SER A 26 6.73 17.34 -7.64
CA SER A 26 5.92 16.37 -8.39
C SER A 26 5.25 15.35 -7.48
N ALA A 27 4.02 14.97 -7.85
CA ALA A 27 3.24 14.03 -7.08
C ALA A 27 3.88 12.64 -7.07
N ARG A 28 3.79 11.95 -5.93
CA ARG A 28 4.20 10.56 -5.81
C ARG A 28 3.21 9.66 -6.53
N ARG A 29 3.71 8.77 -7.37
CA ARG A 29 2.94 7.78 -8.11
C ARG A 29 3.38 6.37 -7.74
N ILE A 30 2.44 5.43 -7.78
CA ILE A 30 2.69 4.02 -7.54
C ILE A 30 3.49 3.46 -8.71
N VAL A 31 4.60 2.79 -8.41
CA VAL A 31 5.39 2.02 -9.38
C VAL A 31 4.85 0.60 -9.42
N ALA A 32 4.61 0.01 -8.24
CA ALA A 32 3.97 -1.29 -8.10
C ALA A 32 3.23 -1.38 -6.76
N ALA A 33 2.19 -2.21 -6.74
CA ALA A 33 1.55 -2.65 -5.51
C ALA A 33 1.51 -4.17 -5.47
N ARG A 34 1.58 -4.75 -4.27
CA ARG A 34 1.40 -6.16 -3.99
C ARG A 34 0.40 -6.28 -2.86
N VAL A 35 -0.58 -7.16 -3.03
CA VAL A 35 -1.62 -7.45 -2.05
C VAL A 35 -1.50 -8.90 -1.63
N ILE A 36 -1.47 -9.14 -0.32
CA ILE A 36 -1.64 -10.48 0.29
C ILE A 36 -2.95 -10.41 1.07
N GLY A 37 -3.85 -11.37 0.82
CA GLY A 37 -5.22 -11.31 1.33
C GLY A 37 -6.15 -10.46 0.45
N ASP A 38 -6.97 -9.63 1.08
CA ASP A 38 -7.90 -8.71 0.42
C ASP A 38 -7.53 -7.25 0.64
N ALA A 39 -7.74 -6.43 -0.38
CA ALA A 39 -7.59 -4.97 -0.29
C ALA A 39 -8.82 -4.26 -0.83
N SER A 40 -9.97 -4.94 -0.85
CA SER A 40 -11.23 -4.32 -1.25
C SER A 40 -11.69 -3.35 -0.15
N PRO A 41 -12.26 -2.19 -0.52
CA PRO A 41 -12.58 -1.73 -1.89
C PRO A 41 -11.41 -1.05 -2.64
N CYS A 42 -10.27 -0.83 -1.99
CA CYS A 42 -9.17 0.00 -2.49
C CYS A 42 -8.35 -0.58 -3.65
N ARG A 43 -8.64 -1.79 -4.12
CA ARG A 43 -7.89 -2.47 -5.19
C ARG A 43 -7.76 -1.63 -6.46
N ALA A 44 -8.78 -0.85 -6.81
CA ALA A 44 -8.77 0.00 -8.01
C ALA A 44 -7.68 1.09 -7.96
N ASP A 45 -7.37 1.60 -6.77
CA ASP A 45 -6.36 2.63 -6.56
C ASP A 45 -4.92 2.08 -6.46
N LEU A 46 -4.75 0.76 -6.41
CA LEU A 46 -3.46 0.06 -6.30
C LEU A 46 -2.84 -0.27 -7.66
N THR A 47 -3.06 0.60 -8.64
CA THR A 47 -2.59 0.45 -10.01
C THR A 47 -1.34 1.29 -10.28
N PRO A 48 -0.41 0.82 -11.14
CA PRO A 48 0.75 1.62 -11.55
C PRO A 48 0.32 2.98 -12.10
N ASN A 49 1.16 4.00 -11.86
CA ASN A 49 0.93 5.41 -12.16
C ASN A 49 -0.20 6.09 -11.37
N THR A 50 -0.99 5.40 -10.58
CA THR A 50 -1.98 6.06 -9.71
C THR A 50 -1.28 6.89 -8.63
N LEU A 51 -1.93 7.96 -8.19
CA LEU A 51 -1.39 8.84 -7.16
C LEU A 51 -1.32 8.10 -5.83
N LEU A 52 -0.15 8.13 -5.18
CA LEU A 52 0.03 7.47 -3.88
C LEU A 52 -0.95 8.00 -2.84
N ARG A 53 -1.26 9.31 -2.88
CA ARG A 53 -2.22 9.94 -1.95
C ARG A 53 -3.64 9.37 -2.10
N THR A 54 -4.04 8.99 -3.32
CA THR A 54 -5.38 8.45 -3.58
C THR A 54 -5.50 7.05 -2.98
N ALA A 55 -4.52 6.19 -3.25
CA ALA A 55 -4.47 4.86 -2.63
C ALA A 55 -4.42 4.92 -1.10
N LEU A 56 -3.62 5.83 -0.53
CA LEU A 56 -3.56 6.01 0.92
C LEU A 56 -4.84 6.57 1.52
N ALA A 57 -5.57 7.43 0.80
CA ALA A 57 -6.85 7.94 1.26
C ALA A 57 -7.86 6.81 1.44
N CYS A 58 -7.95 5.87 0.48
CA CYS A 58 -8.81 4.71 0.62
C CYS A 58 -8.31 3.75 1.70
N LEU A 59 -7.02 3.37 1.68
CA LEU A 59 -6.50 2.35 2.60
C LEU A 59 -6.58 2.79 4.07
N LEU A 60 -6.25 4.05 4.34
CA LEU A 60 -6.24 4.61 5.69
C LEU A 60 -7.62 5.13 6.13
N ASP A 61 -8.63 4.97 5.28
CA ASP A 61 -10.00 5.26 5.66
C ASP A 61 -10.40 4.36 6.85
N HIS A 62 -11.14 4.95 7.79
CA HIS A 62 -11.52 4.28 9.03
C HIS A 62 -12.37 3.03 8.77
N ASP A 63 -13.19 3.04 7.73
CA ASP A 63 -14.06 1.92 7.36
C ASP A 63 -13.30 0.80 6.64
N VAL A 64 -12.12 1.10 6.07
CA VAL A 64 -11.25 0.10 5.42
C VAL A 64 -10.26 -0.51 6.40
N GLY A 65 -9.65 0.31 7.27
CA GLY A 65 -8.93 -0.16 8.46
C GLY A 65 -7.46 -0.56 8.29
N PHE A 66 -6.81 -0.28 7.14
CA PHE A 66 -5.37 -0.50 7.03
C PHE A 66 -4.58 0.54 7.83
N LYS A 67 -3.42 0.12 8.33
CA LYS A 67 -2.46 0.98 9.02
C LYS A 67 -1.09 0.82 8.42
N ILE A 68 -0.33 1.91 8.31
CA ILE A 68 1.07 1.85 7.88
C ILE A 68 1.88 1.18 9.00
N VAL A 69 2.44 0.02 8.72
CA VAL A 69 3.32 -0.72 9.65
C VAL A 69 4.79 -0.57 9.29
N PHE A 70 5.10 -0.19 8.04
CA PHE A 70 6.47 0.11 7.63
C PHE A 70 6.50 1.23 6.57
N ARG A 71 7.51 2.09 6.66
CA ARG A 71 7.77 3.15 5.69
C ARG A 71 9.27 3.35 5.54
N GLN A 72 9.75 3.22 4.30
CA GLN A 72 11.15 3.48 3.98
C GLN A 72 11.24 4.35 2.73
N ARG A 73 12.08 5.39 2.78
CA ARG A 73 12.56 6.06 1.56
C ARG A 73 13.82 5.35 1.09
N THR A 74 13.86 4.97 -0.18
CA THR A 74 15.09 4.45 -0.81
C THR A 74 15.93 5.56 -1.43
N SER A 75 15.31 6.70 -1.73
CA SER A 75 15.98 7.92 -2.17
C SER A 75 15.12 9.14 -1.84
N ASN A 76 15.55 10.32 -2.28
CA ASN A 76 14.75 11.55 -2.21
C ASN A 76 13.50 11.52 -3.12
N ILE A 77 13.44 10.59 -4.09
CA ILE A 77 12.36 10.50 -5.07
C ILE A 77 11.61 9.17 -5.04
N SER A 78 11.99 8.21 -4.20
CA SER A 78 11.40 6.86 -4.19
C SER A 78 11.33 6.24 -2.81
N GLY A 79 10.44 5.25 -2.64
CA GLY A 79 10.34 4.49 -1.40
C GLY A 79 9.29 3.40 -1.43
N TYR A 80 9.10 2.79 -0.26
CA TYR A 80 8.14 1.72 -0.02
C TYR A 80 7.27 2.01 1.21
N LEU A 81 6.05 1.49 1.19
CA LEU A 81 5.10 1.49 2.29
C LEU A 81 4.53 0.09 2.44
N LEU A 82 4.49 -0.43 3.66
CA LEU A 82 3.73 -1.63 4.00
C LEU A 82 2.56 -1.21 4.88
N LEU A 83 1.36 -1.63 4.49
CA LEU A 83 0.15 -1.45 5.26
C LEU A 83 -0.41 -2.81 5.67
N GLN A 84 -1.04 -2.85 6.83
CA GLN A 84 -1.65 -4.05 7.40
C GLN A 84 -3.06 -3.78 7.93
N ARG A 85 -3.95 -4.75 7.74
CA ARG A 85 -5.29 -4.85 8.35
C ARG A 85 -5.47 -6.27 8.91
N ASN A 86 -6.17 -6.39 10.04
CA ASN A 86 -6.46 -7.68 10.68
C ASN A 86 -7.90 -8.11 10.40
#